data_AF-A0A9D4LNK9-F1
#
_entry.id   AF-A0A9D4LNK9-F1
#
_cell.length_a   1.000
_cell.length_b   1.000
_cell.length_c   1.000
_cell.angle_alpha   90.00
_cell.angle_beta   90.00
_cell.angle_gamma   90.00
#
_symmetry.space_group_name_H-M   'P 1'
#
loop_
_entity.id
_entity.type
_entity.pdbx_description
1 polymer ?
#
loop_
_entity_poly.entity_id
_entity_poly.type
_entity_poly.pdbx_seq_one_letter_code
_entity_poly.pdbx_strand_id
1 'polypeptide(L)'
;MSLNETLKLNRDMNLKEAIAKSKYAIDIVQDMDKLKVDATIMRALFAGSIDKVVAHVRTLLQTYSQVSHILLAGGFSESQLFQDAMQHTFSEKTLIVPPDAGLAVLKGAVMHGHNTTMISSQKAKFAHGVKCCRTYDPKLHSPNVLSK
;
A
#
# COMPACT_ATOMS: atom_id res chain seq x y z
N MET A 1 -18.19 23.62 1.45
CA MET A 1 -17.22 24.73 1.40
C MET A 1 -16.29 24.47 0.23
N SER A 2 -16.23 25.40 -0.73
CA SER A 2 -15.41 25.27 -1.93
C SER A 2 -13.95 25.66 -1.66
N LEU A 3 -13.01 25.17 -2.47
CA LEU A 3 -11.58 25.49 -2.33
C LEU A 3 -11.32 27.02 -2.37
N ASN A 4 -12.07 27.74 -3.20
CA ASN A 4 -12.00 29.20 -3.29
C ASN A 4 -12.53 29.89 -2.02
N GLU A 5 -13.61 29.40 -1.42
CA GLU A 5 -14.12 29.93 -0.15
C GLU A 5 -13.10 29.72 0.98
N THR A 6 -12.50 28.54 1.05
CA THR A 6 -11.49 28.23 2.06
C THR A 6 -10.25 29.11 1.91
N LEU A 7 -9.80 29.39 0.68
CA LEU A 7 -8.65 30.28 0.44
C LEU A 7 -8.93 31.73 0.82
N LYS A 8 -10.13 32.23 0.51
CA LYS A 8 -10.55 33.57 0.93
C LYS A 8 -10.59 33.69 2.45
N LEU A 9 -11.14 32.70 3.14
CA LEU A 9 -11.25 32.70 4.60
C LEU A 9 -9.89 32.62 5.31
N ASN A 10 -8.94 31.84 4.80
CA ASN A 10 -7.67 31.57 5.49
C ASN A 10 -6.50 32.46 5.04
N ARG A 11 -6.54 32.99 3.82
CA ARG A 11 -5.40 33.68 3.21
C ARG A 11 -5.76 34.99 2.50
N ASP A 12 -7.03 35.40 2.54
CA ASP A 12 -7.55 36.58 1.85
C ASP A 12 -7.12 36.65 0.37
N MET A 13 -7.17 35.49 -0.30
CA MET A 13 -6.74 35.32 -1.69
C MET A 13 -7.70 34.42 -2.46
N ASN A 14 -7.79 34.64 -3.76
CA ASN A 14 -8.47 33.70 -4.66
C ASN A 14 -7.50 32.63 -5.19
N LEU A 15 -8.04 31.53 -5.73
CA LEU A 15 -7.24 30.42 -6.23
C LEU A 15 -6.29 30.82 -7.37
N LYS A 16 -6.68 31.73 -8.26
CA LYS A 16 -5.82 32.22 -9.35
C LYS A 16 -4.60 32.97 -8.81
N GLU A 17 -4.80 33.83 -7.82
CA GLU A 17 -3.73 34.55 -7.13
C GLU A 17 -2.80 33.60 -6.38
N ALA A 18 -3.37 32.60 -5.70
CA ALA A 18 -2.61 31.60 -4.97
C ALA A 18 -1.73 30.76 -5.92
N ILE A 19 -2.25 30.37 -7.08
CA ILE A 19 -1.50 29.64 -8.12
C ILE A 19 -0.40 30.54 -8.69
N ALA A 20 -0.71 31.79 -9.05
CA ALA A 20 0.25 32.73 -9.63
C ALA A 20 1.41 33.07 -8.68
N LYS A 21 1.17 33.09 -7.36
CA LYS A 21 2.22 33.29 -6.34
C LYS A 21 2.99 32.02 -6.00
N SER A 22 2.52 30.86 -6.46
CA SER A 22 3.16 29.57 -6.19
C SER A 22 4.29 29.30 -7.17
N LYS A 23 5.19 28.39 -6.79
CA LYS A 23 6.21 27.84 -7.69
C LYS A 23 5.65 27.02 -8.87
N TYR A 24 4.34 26.79 -8.92
CA TYR A 24 3.66 25.99 -9.94
C TYR A 24 2.76 26.85 -10.85
N ALA A 25 2.99 28.17 -10.90
CA ALA A 25 2.18 29.11 -11.67
C ALA A 25 2.09 28.76 -13.17
N ILE A 26 3.10 28.04 -13.70
CA ILE A 26 3.16 27.61 -15.11
C ILE A 26 2.49 26.25 -15.31
N ASP A 27 2.60 25.37 -14.31
CA ASP A 27 2.22 23.96 -14.41
C ASP A 27 0.79 23.69 -13.96
N ILE A 28 0.17 24.62 -13.24
CA ILE A 28 -1.19 24.50 -12.70
C ILE A 28 -2.04 25.62 -13.27
N VAL A 29 -3.14 25.25 -13.93
CA VAL A 29 -4.09 26.18 -14.53
C VAL A 29 -5.48 25.93 -13.98
N GLN A 30 -6.13 26.96 -13.46
CA GLN A 30 -7.54 26.89 -13.12
C GLN A 30 -8.40 27.15 -14.36
N ASP A 31 -9.28 26.20 -14.68
CA ASP A 31 -10.28 26.31 -15.74
C ASP A 31 -11.68 26.13 -15.13
N MET A 32 -12.38 27.24 -14.91
CA MET A 32 -13.63 27.32 -14.15
C MET A 32 -13.56 26.62 -12.78
N ASP A 33 -14.25 25.48 -12.64
CA ASP A 33 -14.32 24.63 -11.44
C ASP A 33 -13.25 23.54 -11.42
N LYS A 34 -12.43 23.43 -12.47
CA LYS A 34 -11.40 22.41 -12.64
C LYS A 34 -10.01 22.97 -12.45
N LEU A 35 -9.13 22.13 -11.94
CA LEU A 35 -7.70 22.37 -11.86
C LEU A 35 -7.00 21.45 -12.85
N LYS A 36 -6.35 22.03 -13.86
CA LYS A 36 -5.47 21.30 -14.78
C LYS A 36 -4.08 21.35 -14.17
N VAL A 37 -3.51 20.17 -13.93
CA VAL A 37 -2.17 20.01 -13.37
C VAL A 37 -1.32 19.33 -14.42
N ASP A 38 -0.12 19.87 -14.67
CA ASP A 38 0.82 19.25 -15.59
C ASP A 38 1.13 17.81 -15.15
N ALA A 39 1.21 16.93 -16.14
CA ALA A 39 1.41 15.51 -15.90
C ALA A 39 2.77 15.23 -15.21
N THR A 40 3.77 16.11 -15.38
CA THR A 40 5.08 16.01 -14.72
C THR A 40 4.96 16.25 -13.22
N ILE A 41 4.15 17.22 -12.79
CA ILE A 41 3.87 17.43 -11.36
C ILE A 41 3.13 16.24 -10.78
N MET A 42 2.10 15.74 -11.48
CA MET A 42 1.36 14.57 -10.99
C MET A 42 2.26 13.34 -10.88
N ARG A 43 3.16 13.11 -11.84
CA ARG A 43 4.17 12.04 -11.76
C ARG A 43 5.11 12.24 -10.57
N ALA A 44 5.66 13.44 -10.39
CA ALA A 44 6.56 13.75 -9.29
C ALA A 44 5.88 13.59 -7.91
N LEU A 45 4.59 13.90 -7.82
CA LEU A 45 3.79 13.73 -6.60
C LEU A 45 3.73 12.27 -6.15
N PHE A 46 3.58 11.33 -7.10
CA PHE A 46 3.47 9.89 -6.80
C PHE A 46 4.81 9.15 -6.81
N ALA A 47 5.85 9.70 -7.44
CA ALA A 47 7.16 9.07 -7.60
C ALA A 47 7.72 8.57 -6.26
N GLY A 48 7.75 9.42 -5.23
CA GLY A 48 8.30 9.04 -3.93
C GLY A 48 7.55 7.89 -3.24
N SER A 49 6.27 7.70 -3.51
CA SER A 49 5.48 6.57 -3.00
C SER A 49 5.76 5.30 -3.81
N ILE A 50 5.81 5.42 -5.13
CA ILE A 50 6.12 4.31 -6.05
C ILE A 50 7.52 3.75 -5.74
N ASP A 51 8.52 4.62 -5.62
CA ASP A 51 9.91 4.24 -5.36
C ASP A 51 10.05 3.47 -4.04
N LYS A 52 9.35 3.90 -2.99
CA LYS A 52 9.36 3.22 -1.70
C LYS A 52 8.73 1.82 -1.78
N VAL A 53 7.63 1.67 -2.51
CA VAL A 53 6.99 0.36 -2.70
C VAL A 53 7.90 -0.56 -3.52
N VAL A 54 8.45 -0.07 -4.63
CA VAL A 54 9.39 -0.82 -5.48
C VAL A 54 10.61 -1.26 -4.68
N ALA A 55 11.21 -0.37 -3.90
CA ALA A 55 12.35 -0.69 -3.04
C ALA A 55 11.99 -1.78 -2.01
N HIS A 56 10.83 -1.66 -1.37
CA HIS A 56 10.37 -2.65 -0.40
C HIS A 56 10.14 -4.03 -1.04
N VAL A 57 9.47 -4.09 -2.19
CA VAL A 57 9.25 -5.34 -2.93
C VAL A 57 10.58 -5.96 -3.33
N ARG A 58 11.54 -5.17 -3.78
CA ARG A 58 12.90 -5.65 -4.10
C ARG A 58 13.56 -6.34 -2.90
N THR A 59 13.50 -5.74 -1.71
CA THR A 59 14.02 -6.35 -0.48
C THR A 59 13.32 -7.66 -0.13
N LEU A 60 12.00 -7.74 -0.31
CA LEU A 60 11.24 -8.97 -0.08
C LEU A 60 11.68 -10.08 -1.05
N LEU A 61 11.84 -9.76 -2.33
CA LEU A 61 12.24 -10.73 -3.36
C LEU A 61 13.68 -11.24 -3.19
N GLN A 62 14.56 -10.47 -2.55
CA GLN A 62 15.89 -10.95 -2.14
C GLN A 62 15.79 -12.06 -1.08
N THR A 63 14.81 -11.96 -0.18
CA THR A 63 14.57 -12.97 0.86
C THR A 63 13.82 -14.18 0.30
N TYR A 64 12.91 -13.94 -0.65
CA TYR A 64 12.03 -14.95 -1.25
C TYR A 64 12.28 -15.07 -2.76
N SER A 65 13.46 -15.55 -3.13
CA SER A 65 13.92 -15.61 -4.52
C SER A 65 13.10 -16.53 -5.42
N GLN A 66 12.37 -17.50 -4.85
CA GLN A 66 11.52 -18.44 -5.56
C GLN A 66 10.20 -17.85 -6.09
N VAL A 67 9.86 -16.62 -5.70
CA VAL A 67 8.65 -15.95 -6.17
C VAL A 67 8.75 -15.71 -7.68
N SER A 68 7.78 -16.22 -8.44
CA SER A 68 7.69 -16.08 -9.89
C SER A 68 6.62 -15.09 -10.35
N HIS A 69 5.60 -14.86 -9.53
CA HIS A 69 4.44 -14.03 -9.86
C HIS A 69 4.22 -12.94 -8.82
N ILE A 70 3.81 -11.77 -9.29
CA ILE A 70 3.43 -10.62 -8.44
C ILE A 70 2.00 -10.25 -8.82
N LEU A 71 1.07 -10.36 -7.87
CA LEU A 71 -0.32 -9.95 -8.04
C LEU A 71 -0.52 -8.56 -7.45
N LEU A 72 -0.89 -7.58 -8.27
CA LEU A 72 -1.20 -6.22 -7.82
C LEU A 72 -2.69 -6.10 -7.49
N ALA A 73 -3.02 -5.85 -6.23
CA ALA A 73 -4.39 -5.68 -5.75
C ALA A 73 -4.58 -4.35 -4.99
N GLY A 74 -5.82 -3.88 -4.88
CA GLY A 74 -6.18 -2.59 -4.30
C GLY A 74 -6.16 -1.44 -5.31
N GLY A 75 -6.79 -0.31 -4.98
CA GLY A 75 -7.00 0.79 -5.94
C GLY A 75 -5.72 1.43 -6.46
N PHE A 76 -4.62 1.42 -5.70
CA PHE A 76 -3.34 1.94 -6.19
C PHE A 76 -2.75 1.11 -7.33
N SER A 77 -3.12 -0.17 -7.40
CA SER A 77 -2.71 -1.10 -8.46
C SER A 77 -3.36 -0.77 -9.81
N GLU A 78 -4.39 0.07 -9.85
CA GLU A 78 -5.02 0.57 -11.08
C GLU A 78 -4.25 1.74 -11.71
N SER A 79 -3.26 2.30 -11.00
CA SER A 79 -2.41 3.37 -11.52
C SER A 79 -1.43 2.86 -12.57
N GLN A 80 -1.54 3.36 -13.81
CA GLN A 80 -0.60 3.01 -14.89
C GLN A 80 0.85 3.35 -14.53
N LEU A 81 1.08 4.50 -13.88
CA LEU A 81 2.42 4.89 -13.42
C LEU A 81 3.05 3.87 -12.48
N PHE A 82 2.23 3.28 -11.61
CA PHE A 82 2.68 2.26 -10.67
C PHE A 82 2.89 0.91 -11.37
N GLN A 83 1.97 0.49 -12.24
CA GLN A 83 2.10 -0.73 -13.01
C GLN A 83 3.36 -0.72 -13.89
N ASP A 84 3.61 0.39 -14.60
CA ASP A 84 4.79 0.56 -15.45
C ASP A 84 6.08 0.47 -14.65
N ALA A 85 6.15 1.12 -13.49
CA ALA A 85 7.31 1.08 -12.61
C ALA A 85 7.59 -0.34 -12.08
N MET A 86 6.54 -1.08 -11.69
CA MET A 86 6.64 -2.45 -11.23
C MET A 86 7.08 -3.39 -12.37
N GLN A 87 6.45 -3.27 -13.55
CA GLN A 87 6.76 -4.09 -14.72
C GLN A 87 8.18 -3.86 -15.23
N HIS A 88 8.62 -2.60 -15.26
CA HIS A 88 9.98 -2.24 -15.66
C HIS A 88 11.02 -2.76 -14.66
N THR A 89 10.74 -2.64 -13.37
CA THR A 89 11.69 -3.05 -12.33
C THR A 89 11.80 -4.56 -12.18
N PHE A 90 10.69 -5.28 -12.29
CA PHE A 90 10.59 -6.72 -12.05
C PHE A 90 10.26 -7.46 -13.35
N SER A 91 10.96 -7.12 -14.43
CA SER A 91 10.73 -7.67 -15.78
C SER A 91 10.90 -9.19 -15.88
N GLU A 92 11.64 -9.79 -14.94
CA GLU A 92 11.85 -11.23 -14.82
C GLU A 92 10.71 -11.95 -14.10
N LYS A 93 9.74 -11.22 -13.55
CA LYS A 93 8.58 -11.74 -12.83
C LYS A 93 7.30 -11.52 -13.65
N THR A 94 6.35 -12.44 -13.51
CA THR A 94 5.03 -12.28 -14.13
C THR A 94 4.18 -11.35 -13.27
N LEU A 95 3.92 -10.14 -13.75
CA LEU A 95 3.00 -9.21 -13.11
C LEU A 95 1.56 -9.52 -13.53
N ILE A 96 0.67 -9.68 -12.55
CA ILE A 96 -0.76 -9.91 -12.77
C ILE A 96 -1.53 -8.73 -12.17
N VAL A 97 -2.31 -8.06 -13.01
CA VAL A 97 -3.24 -7.00 -12.58
C VAL A 97 -4.66 -7.47 -12.89
N PRO A 98 -5.49 -7.76 -11.88
CA PRO A 98 -6.90 -8.07 -12.10
C PRO A 98 -7.63 -6.91 -12.78
N PRO A 99 -8.62 -7.17 -13.65
CA PRO A 99 -9.39 -6.11 -14.33
C PRO A 99 -10.02 -5.08 -13.38
N ASP A 100 -10.40 -5.51 -12.17
CA ASP A 100 -10.88 -4.62 -11.10
C ASP A 100 -9.98 -4.78 -9.87
N ALA A 101 -8.73 -4.33 -9.96
CA ALA A 101 -7.75 -4.51 -8.88
C ALA A 101 -8.23 -3.90 -7.55
N GLY A 102 -8.96 -2.78 -7.58
CA GLY A 102 -9.60 -2.16 -6.41
C GLY A 102 -10.66 -3.04 -5.74
N LEU A 103 -11.34 -3.90 -6.50
CA LEU A 103 -12.37 -4.82 -6.00
C LEU A 103 -11.87 -6.25 -5.79
N ALA A 104 -10.63 -6.57 -6.20
CA ALA A 104 -10.10 -7.93 -6.17
C ALA A 104 -10.17 -8.56 -4.77
N VAL A 105 -9.87 -7.79 -3.72
CA VAL A 105 -9.93 -8.26 -2.33
C VAL A 105 -11.37 -8.57 -1.92
N LEU A 106 -12.32 -7.68 -2.23
CA LEU A 106 -13.74 -7.87 -1.91
C LEU A 106 -14.30 -9.09 -2.65
N LYS A 107 -14.03 -9.21 -3.95
CA LYS A 107 -14.46 -10.36 -4.76
C LYS A 107 -13.91 -11.67 -4.20
N GLY A 108 -12.64 -11.69 -3.82
CA GLY A 108 -12.02 -12.84 -3.16
C GLY A 108 -12.69 -13.21 -1.83
N ALA A 109 -13.05 -12.21 -1.01
CA ALA A 109 -13.76 -12.44 0.25
C ALA A 109 -15.16 -13.04 0.04
N VAL A 110 -15.91 -12.54 -0.96
CA VAL A 110 -17.23 -13.08 -1.32
C VAL A 110 -17.12 -14.52 -1.80
N MET A 111 -16.16 -14.81 -2.69
CA MET A 111 -15.91 -16.18 -3.17
C MET A 111 -15.57 -17.13 -2.02
N HIS A 112 -14.73 -16.68 -1.07
CA HIS A 112 -14.40 -17.47 0.11
C HIS A 112 -15.61 -17.69 1.03
N GLY A 113 -16.49 -16.70 1.18
CA GLY A 113 -17.73 -16.86 1.95
C GLY A 113 -18.68 -17.89 1.36
N HIS A 114 -18.77 -17.96 0.02
CA HIS A 114 -19.57 -18.99 -0.68
C HIS A 114 -18.93 -20.37 -0.64
N ASN A 115 -17.60 -20.46 -0.70
CA ASN A 115 -16.86 -21.71 -0.61
C ASN A 115 -15.67 -21.58 0.35
N THR A 116 -15.91 -21.90 1.61
CA THR A 116 -14.91 -21.81 2.67
C THR A 116 -13.79 -22.84 2.52
N THR A 117 -14.01 -23.93 1.78
CA THR A 117 -13.00 -24.98 1.54
C THR A 117 -11.88 -24.55 0.57
N MET A 118 -12.06 -23.41 -0.12
CA MET A 118 -11.08 -22.88 -1.07
C MET A 118 -9.74 -22.49 -0.42
N ILE A 119 -9.75 -22.14 0.88
CA ILE A 119 -8.53 -21.81 1.64
C ILE A 119 -8.20 -22.99 2.56
N SER A 120 -7.11 -23.72 2.28
CA SER A 120 -6.72 -24.88 3.08
C SER A 120 -6.09 -24.52 4.41
N SER A 121 -5.37 -23.39 4.49
CA SER A 121 -4.75 -22.91 5.72
C SER A 121 -4.48 -21.41 5.67
N GLN A 122 -4.40 -20.79 6.84
CA GLN A 122 -3.91 -19.43 7.02
C GLN A 122 -2.82 -19.44 8.10
N LYS A 123 -1.70 -18.76 7.84
CA LYS A 123 -0.64 -18.62 8.84
C LYS A 123 -0.92 -17.38 9.68
N ALA A 124 -0.87 -17.54 11.00
CA ALA A 124 -0.94 -16.40 11.91
C ALA A 124 0.22 -15.45 11.64
N LYS A 125 -0.06 -14.14 11.64
CA LYS A 125 0.96 -13.11 11.36
C LYS A 125 2.06 -13.07 12.42
N PHE A 126 1.70 -13.37 13.67
CA PHE A 126 2.60 -13.34 14.81
C PHE A 126 2.49 -14.64 15.61
N ALA A 127 3.60 -15.03 16.23
CA ALA A 127 3.56 -16.07 17.24
C ALA A 127 2.88 -15.51 18.50
N HIS A 128 1.79 -16.13 18.91
CA HIS A 128 1.15 -15.81 20.18
C HIS A 128 1.77 -16.68 21.26
N GLY A 129 2.43 -16.06 22.24
CA GLY A 129 3.04 -16.73 23.39
C GLY A 129 2.70 -15.98 24.68
N VAL A 130 2.61 -16.71 25.79
CA VAL A 130 2.44 -16.15 27.12
C VAL A 130 3.65 -16.46 27.98
N LYS A 131 4.15 -15.47 28.72
CA LYS A 131 5.21 -15.70 29.72
C LYS A 131 4.59 -16.38 30.93
N CYS A 132 4.92 -17.64 31.15
CA CYS A 132 4.55 -18.35 32.37
C CYS A 132 5.73 -18.41 33.33
N CYS A 133 5.60 -17.77 34.49
CA CYS A 133 6.46 -18.03 35.64
C CYS A 133 5.60 -18.78 36.66
N ARG A 134 5.75 -20.11 36.73
CA ARG A 134 5.12 -20.89 37.80
C ARG A 134 6.12 -21.05 38.94
N THR A 135 5.68 -20.78 40.17
CA THR A 135 6.44 -21.13 41.37
C THR A 135 6.60 -22.65 41.44
N TYR A 136 7.77 -23.10 41.90
CA TYR A 136 8.05 -24.52 42.03
C TYR A 136 7.15 -25.15 43.11
N ASP A 137 6.31 -26.11 42.74
CA ASP A 137 5.56 -26.97 43.66
C ASP A 137 6.24 -28.36 43.74
N PRO A 138 6.84 -28.72 44.89
CA PRO A 138 7.51 -30.01 45.08
C PRO A 138 6.59 -31.24 44.90
N LYS A 139 5.26 -31.08 44.97
CA LYS A 139 4.29 -32.17 44.78
C LYS A 139 3.99 -32.43 43.30
N LEU A 140 4.20 -31.43 42.44
CA LEU A 140 3.86 -31.47 41.01
C LEU A 140 5.09 -31.43 40.10
N HIS A 141 6.20 -30.86 40.57
CA HIS A 141 7.41 -30.69 39.78
C HIS A 141 8.53 -31.58 40.31
N SER A 142 9.08 -32.43 39.43
CA SER A 142 10.23 -33.26 39.78
C SER A 142 11.51 -32.39 39.89
N PRO A 143 12.39 -32.60 40.89
CA PRO A 143 13.58 -31.78 41.11
C PRO A 143 14.62 -31.77 39.97
N ASN A 144 14.53 -32.72 39.02
CA ASN A 144 15.61 -33.03 38.08
C ASN A 144 15.35 -32.62 36.61
N VAL A 145 14.40 -31.72 36.34
CA VAL A 145 14.15 -31.21 34.99
C VAL A 145 14.60 -29.76 34.84
N LEU A 146 15.91 -29.55 34.97
CA LEU A 146 16.60 -28.36 34.46
C LEU A 146 17.85 -28.83 33.71
N SER A 147 17.64 -29.38 32.50
CA SER A 147 18.72 -29.55 31.53
C SER A 147 18.28 -28.98 30.18
N LYS A 148 19.04 -27.95 29.77
CA LYS A 148 19.04 -27.20 28.51
C LYS A 148 18.05 -26.03 28.40
#